data_AF-A0A662VS62-F1
#
_entry.id   AF-A0A662VS62-F1
#
_cell.length_a   1.000
_cell.length_b   1.000
_cell.length_c   1.000
_cell.angle_alpha   90.00
_cell.angle_beta   90.00
_cell.angle_gamma   90.00
#
_symmetry.space_group_name_H-M   'P 1'
#
loop_
_entity.id
_entity.type
_entity.pdbx_description
1 polymer ?
#
loop_
_entity_poly.entity_id
_entity_poly.type
_entity_poly.pdbx_seq_one_letter_code
_entity_poly.pdbx_strand_id
1 'polypeptide(L)'
;MLIAIEGIDGSGKTTIAKFLSDELRKLGYPTTLLKEPTDSEWGIKIKESYDSRLKPEEELELFLKDREYDVRENIIPSLKQGKIVIMDRYYFSTIAYQGALGFDPEELREMNEKIAPKPDLLF
;
A
#
# COMPACT_ATOMS: atom_id res chain seq x y z
N MET A 1 10.16 10.39 -4.48
CA MET A 1 10.67 9.28 -3.66
C MET A 1 9.48 8.59 -3.02
N LEU A 2 9.41 7.26 -3.09
CA LEU A 2 8.37 6.41 -2.53
C LEU A 2 8.97 5.51 -1.45
N ILE A 3 8.41 5.55 -0.24
CA ILE A 3 8.84 4.75 0.91
C ILE A 3 7.66 3.88 1.34
N ALA A 4 7.86 2.57 1.43
CA ALA A 4 6.86 1.63 1.95
C ALA A 4 7.24 1.17 3.37
N ILE A 5 6.27 1.22 4.29
CA ILE A 5 6.38 0.70 5.66
C ILE A 5 5.49 -0.53 5.80
N GLU A 6 6.09 -1.68 6.06
CA GLU A 6 5.48 -3.01 6.05
C GLU A 6 5.73 -3.79 7.34
N GLY A 7 5.09 -4.94 7.47
CA GLY A 7 5.17 -5.80 8.66
C GLY A 7 3.81 -6.25 9.20
N ILE A 8 3.83 -7.08 10.24
CA ILE A 8 2.64 -7.73 10.80
C ILE A 8 1.70 -6.76 11.55
N ASP A 9 0.45 -7.16 11.76
CA ASP A 9 -0.49 -6.39 12.57
C ASP A 9 0.04 -6.15 13.99
N GLY A 10 -0.14 -4.92 14.50
CA GLY A 10 0.40 -4.51 15.79
C GLY A 10 1.89 -4.14 15.82
N SER A 11 2.64 -4.26 14.72
CA SER A 11 4.09 -3.93 14.69
C SER A 11 4.43 -2.43 14.77
N GLY A 12 3.43 -1.54 14.77
CA GLY A 12 3.63 -0.10 14.87
C GLY A 12 3.81 0.65 13.55
N LYS A 13 3.57 0.02 12.38
CA LYS A 13 3.68 0.64 11.04
C LYS A 13 3.04 2.02 10.94
N THR A 14 1.75 2.12 11.29
CA THR A 14 1.01 3.38 11.24
C THR A 14 1.63 4.46 12.11
N THR A 15 2.17 4.09 13.28
CA THR A 15 2.86 5.02 14.17
C THR A 15 4.16 5.52 13.54
N ILE A 16 4.97 4.61 12.99
CA ILE A 16 6.24 4.93 12.34
C ILE A 16 6.02 5.77 11.08
N ALA A 17 5.05 5.41 10.23
CA ALA A 17 4.74 6.12 9.00
C ALA A 17 4.27 7.57 9.28
N LYS A 18 3.43 7.76 10.32
CA LYS A 18 3.03 9.10 10.78
C LYS A 18 4.20 9.89 11.33
N PHE A 19 5.00 9.29 12.21
CA PHE A 19 6.18 9.94 12.78
C PHE A 19 7.15 10.39 11.68
N LEU A 20 7.48 9.51 10.74
CA LEU A 20 8.37 9.82 9.62
C LEU A 20 7.80 10.94 8.73
N SER A 21 6.51 10.88 8.42
CA SER A 21 5.81 11.92 7.64
C SER A 21 5.93 13.29 8.33
N ASP A 22 5.68 13.35 9.63
CA ASP A 22 5.71 14.60 10.39
C ASP A 22 7.14 15.15 10.52
N GLU A 23 8.13 14.30 10.77
CA GLU A 23 9.54 14.72 10.83
C GLU A 23 10.05 15.24 9.47
N LEU A 24 9.73 14.57 8.36
CA LEU A 24 10.10 15.06 7.03
C LEU A 24 9.45 16.41 6.70
N ARG A 25 8.19 16.61 7.08
CA ARG A 25 7.50 17.90 6.92
C ARG A 25 8.16 18.99 7.76
N LYS A 26 8.56 18.71 9.00
CA LYS A 26 9.28 19.67 9.87
C LYS A 26 10.63 20.07 9.27
N LEU A 27 11.30 19.14 8.59
CA LEU A 27 12.56 19.39 7.88
C LEU A 27 12.38 20.12 6.53
N GLY A 28 11.14 20.46 6.16
CA GLY A 28 10.84 21.21 4.94
C GLY A 28 10.67 20.34 3.69
N TYR A 29 10.62 19.01 3.82
CA TYR A 29 10.36 18.12 2.69
C TYR A 29 8.85 17.96 2.45
N PRO A 30 8.33 18.35 1.26
CA PRO A 30 6.95 18.09 0.90
C PRO A 30 6.65 16.59 0.97
N THR A 31 5.69 16.19 1.81
CA THR A 31 5.45 14.76 2.11
C THR A 31 3.96 14.43 2.12
N THR A 32 3.59 13.35 1.43
CA THR A 32 2.25 12.75 1.45
C THR A 32 2.33 11.41 2.19
N LEU A 33 1.46 11.21 3.17
CA LEU A 33 1.24 9.92 3.82
C LEU A 33 -0.03 9.29 3.22
N LEU A 34 0.09 8.08 2.69
CA LEU A 34 -0.98 7.27 2.13
C LEU A 34 -1.03 5.92 2.85
N LYS A 35 -2.11 5.18 2.63
CA LYS A 35 -2.36 3.89 3.27
C LYS A 35 -3.22 3.01 2.39
N GLU A 36 -2.82 1.75 2.29
CA GLU A 36 -3.64 0.70 1.68
C GLU A 36 -4.15 -0.28 2.76
N PRO A 37 -5.38 -0.82 2.64
CA PRO A 37 -6.39 -0.45 1.65
C PRO A 37 -6.92 0.98 1.85
N THR A 38 -7.22 1.67 0.74
CA THR A 38 -7.65 3.08 0.73
C THR A 38 -9.11 3.26 1.17
N ASP A 39 -9.61 4.49 1.11
CA ASP A 39 -11.03 4.80 1.30
C ASP A 39 -11.82 4.84 -0.03
N SER A 40 -11.26 4.28 -1.10
CA SER A 40 -11.97 4.05 -2.36
C SER A 40 -13.10 3.02 -2.20
N GLU A 41 -13.97 2.89 -3.19
CA GLU A 41 -15.00 1.84 -3.18
C GLU A 41 -14.42 0.42 -3.08
N TRP A 42 -13.19 0.20 -3.56
CA TRP A 42 -12.50 -1.08 -3.50
C TRP A 42 -11.90 -1.29 -2.11
N GLY A 43 -11.25 -0.26 -1.57
CA GLY A 43 -10.69 -0.29 -0.22
C GLY A 43 -11.75 -0.47 0.87
N ILE A 44 -12.94 0.11 0.68
CA ILE A 44 -14.10 -0.12 1.55
C ILE A 44 -14.55 -1.59 1.47
N LYS A 45 -14.69 -2.16 0.26
CA LYS A 45 -15.06 -3.58 0.09
C LYS A 45 -14.05 -4.53 0.74
N ILE A 46 -12.76 -4.22 0.69
CA ILE A 46 -11.71 -4.98 1.40
C ILE A 46 -11.90 -4.88 2.91
N LYS A 47 -12.15 -3.69 3.45
CA LYS A 47 -12.37 -3.50 4.89
C LYS A 47 -13.62 -4.24 5.37
N GLU A 48 -14.69 -4.22 4.59
CA GLU A 48 -15.92 -4.98 4.84
C GLU A 48 -15.71 -6.50 4.69
N SER A 49 -14.74 -6.93 3.88
CA SER A 49 -14.42 -8.34 3.73
C SER A 49 -13.69 -8.95 4.92
N TYR A 50 -13.17 -8.17 5.86
CA TYR A 50 -12.56 -8.75 7.06
C TYR A 50 -13.56 -9.52 7.93
N ASP A 51 -14.84 -9.16 7.85
CA ASP A 51 -15.93 -9.87 8.54
C ASP A 51 -16.65 -10.90 7.66
N SER A 52 -16.32 -10.97 6.37
CA SER A 52 -16.95 -11.90 5.41
C SER A 52 -15.92 -12.85 4.79
N ARG A 53 -16.32 -14.09 4.49
CA ARG A 53 -15.40 -15.09 3.91
C ARG A 53 -15.36 -14.95 2.39
N LEU A 54 -14.76 -13.87 1.88
CA LEU A 54 -14.42 -13.78 0.47
C LEU A 54 -13.45 -14.90 0.09
N LYS A 55 -13.52 -15.33 -1.18
CA LYS A 55 -12.48 -16.23 -1.70
C LYS A 55 -11.18 -15.46 -1.86
N PRO A 56 -10.02 -16.10 -1.67
CA PRO A 56 -8.72 -15.43 -1.79
C PRO A 56 -8.53 -14.73 -3.15
N GLU A 57 -9.05 -15.28 -4.24
CA GLU A 57 -8.98 -14.67 -5.58
C GLU A 57 -9.78 -13.37 -5.68
N GLU A 58 -10.95 -13.31 -5.04
CA GLU A 58 -11.81 -12.12 -5.02
C GLU A 58 -11.17 -11.01 -4.18
N GLU A 59 -10.57 -11.36 -3.05
CA GLU A 59 -9.83 -10.44 -2.20
C GLU A 59 -8.60 -9.87 -2.94
N LEU A 60 -7.83 -10.74 -3.61
CA LEU A 60 -6.69 -10.32 -4.43
C LEU A 60 -7.12 -9.33 -5.54
N GLU A 61 -8.23 -9.61 -6.23
CA GLU A 61 -8.75 -8.70 -7.27
C GLU A 61 -9.12 -7.33 -6.69
N LEU A 62 -9.74 -7.29 -5.51
CA LEU A 62 -10.07 -6.04 -4.83
C LEU A 62 -8.81 -5.24 -4.46
N PHE A 63 -7.78 -5.90 -3.91
CA PHE A 63 -6.50 -5.25 -3.59
C PHE A 63 -5.83 -4.66 -4.83
N LEU A 64 -5.86 -5.36 -5.97
CA LEU A 64 -5.29 -4.85 -7.22
C LEU A 64 -6.04 -3.61 -7.71
N LYS A 65 -7.38 -3.60 -7.65
CA LYS A 65 -8.20 -2.45 -8.05
C LYS A 65 -8.01 -1.24 -7.12
N ASP A 66 -7.95 -1.48 -5.82
CA ASP A 66 -7.69 -0.43 -4.84
C ASP A 66 -6.30 0.20 -5.04
N ARG A 67 -5.29 -0.62 -5.33
CA ARG A 67 -3.94 -0.17 -5.64
C ARG A 67 -3.85 0.60 -6.94
N GLU A 68 -4.48 0.12 -8.01
CA GLU A 68 -4.51 0.84 -9.28
C GLU A 68 -5.17 2.23 -9.12
N TYR A 69 -6.23 2.29 -8.31
CA TYR A 69 -6.85 3.55 -7.91
C TYR A 69 -5.87 4.45 -7.15
N ASP A 70 -5.21 3.95 -6.10
CA ASP A 70 -4.28 4.76 -5.30
C ASP A 70 -3.09 5.26 -6.12
N VAL A 71 -2.57 4.42 -7.01
CA VAL A 71 -1.50 4.78 -7.93
C VAL A 71 -1.89 5.95 -8.81
N ARG A 72 -3.08 5.88 -9.42
CA ARG A 72 -3.57 6.89 -10.37
C ARG A 72 -3.94 8.20 -9.69
N GLU A 73 -4.67 8.13 -8.58
CA GLU A 73 -5.26 9.30 -7.93
C GLU A 73 -4.30 9.97 -6.94
N ASN A 74 -3.42 9.20 -6.28
CA ASN A 74 -2.66 9.70 -5.14
C ASN A 74 -1.13 9.58 -5.31
N ILE A 75 -0.60 8.38 -5.61
CA ILE A 75 0.84 8.12 -5.63
C ILE A 75 1.52 8.86 -6.78
N ILE A 76 1.12 8.61 -8.03
CA ILE A 76 1.77 9.22 -9.21
C ILE A 76 1.62 10.75 -9.20
N PRO A 77 0.44 11.33 -8.91
CA PRO A 77 0.32 12.78 -8.80
C PRO A 77 1.22 13.37 -7.71
N SER A 78 1.36 12.72 -6.56
CA SER A 78 2.23 13.21 -5.48
C SER A 78 3.71 13.13 -5.85
N LEU A 79 4.14 12.04 -6.47
CA LEU A 79 5.52 11.88 -6.96
C LEU A 79 5.86 12.93 -8.04
N LYS A 80 4.94 13.20 -8.96
CA LYS A 80 5.11 14.25 -10.00
C LYS A 80 5.23 15.66 -9.40
N GLN A 81 4.63 15.90 -8.24
CA GLN A 81 4.78 17.16 -7.50
C GLN A 81 6.09 17.24 -6.70
N GLY A 82 6.98 16.24 -6.82
CA GLY A 82 8.24 16.20 -6.08
C GLY A 82 8.10 15.86 -4.60
N LYS A 83 6.94 15.34 -4.17
CA LYS A 83 6.72 14.95 -2.78
C LYS A 83 7.39 13.62 -2.46
N ILE A 84 7.78 13.45 -1.21
CA ILE A 84 8.06 12.14 -0.62
C ILE A 84 6.70 11.48 -0.36
N VAL A 85 6.48 10.28 -0.89
CA VAL A 85 5.28 9.50 -0.63
C VAL A 85 5.64 8.40 0.36
N ILE A 86 4.93 8.35 1.48
CA ILE A 86 5.07 7.30 2.49
C ILE A 86 3.80 6.46 2.45
N MET A 87 3.96 5.14 2.27
CA MET A 87 2.89 4.16 2.29
C MET A 87 2.88 3.43 3.64
N ASP A 88 1.79 3.55 4.41
CA ASP A 88 1.46 2.61 5.48
C ASP A 88 0.80 1.39 4.84
N ARG A 89 1.58 0.32 4.62
CA ARG A 89 1.28 -0.84 3.77
C ARG A 89 1.22 -0.53 2.27
N TYR A 90 1.64 -1.52 1.50
CA TYR A 90 1.66 -1.50 0.05
C TYR A 90 1.53 -2.93 -0.50
N TYR A 91 2.00 -3.21 -1.72
CA TYR A 91 1.87 -4.53 -2.33
C TYR A 91 2.65 -5.65 -1.64
N PHE A 92 3.60 -5.36 -0.76
CA PHE A 92 4.28 -6.40 0.01
C PHE A 92 3.35 -7.04 1.04
N SER A 93 2.38 -6.29 1.57
CA SER A 93 1.26 -6.87 2.33
C SER A 93 0.49 -7.87 1.45
N THR A 94 0.13 -7.54 0.21
CA THR A 94 -0.55 -8.49 -0.69
C THR A 94 0.29 -9.75 -0.92
N ILE A 95 1.60 -9.61 -1.18
CA ILE A 95 2.51 -10.75 -1.37
C ILE A 95 2.54 -11.64 -0.12
N ALA A 96 2.67 -11.05 1.08
CA ALA A 96 2.76 -11.81 2.32
C ALA A 96 1.45 -12.54 2.67
N TYR A 97 0.32 -11.83 2.65
CA TYR A 97 -0.97 -12.39 3.07
C TYR A 97 -1.54 -13.35 2.03
N GLN A 98 -1.50 -13.01 0.73
CA GLN A 98 -1.99 -13.91 -0.32
C GLN A 98 -1.00 -15.06 -0.58
N GLY A 99 0.30 -14.83 -0.47
CA GLY A 99 1.29 -15.92 -0.52
C GLY A 99 1.04 -16.99 0.55
N ALA A 100 0.65 -16.58 1.76
CA ALA A 100 0.26 -17.51 2.82
C ALA A 100 -1.01 -18.33 2.51
N LEU A 101 -1.84 -17.87 1.57
CA LEU A 101 -3.04 -18.56 1.10
C LEU A 101 -2.79 -19.46 -0.13
N GLY A 102 -1.53 -19.58 -0.57
CA GLY A 102 -1.10 -20.54 -1.60
C GLY A 102 -0.84 -19.94 -2.99
N PHE A 103 -0.93 -18.62 -3.13
CA PHE A 103 -0.49 -17.94 -4.36
C PHE A 103 1.03 -17.90 -4.46
N ASP A 104 1.55 -17.91 -5.69
CA ASP A 104 2.99 -17.75 -5.92
C ASP A 104 3.44 -16.31 -5.59
N PRO A 105 4.39 -16.11 -4.65
CA PRO A 105 4.81 -14.78 -4.25
C PRO A 105 5.47 -13.96 -5.37
N GLU A 106 6.15 -14.61 -6.33
CA GLU A 106 6.82 -13.90 -7.41
C GLU A 106 5.81 -13.47 -8.48
N GLU A 107 4.81 -14.31 -8.79
CA GLU A 107 3.68 -13.91 -9.63
C GLU A 107 2.91 -12.72 -9.03
N LEU A 108 2.64 -12.77 -7.71
CA LEU A 108 2.00 -11.65 -7.01
C LEU A 108 2.83 -10.37 -7.11
N ARG A 109 4.15 -10.48 -6.98
CA ARG A 109 5.05 -9.34 -7.11
C ARG A 109 5.01 -8.77 -8.51
N GLU A 110 5.16 -9.60 -9.54
CA GLU A 110 5.12 -9.16 -10.94
C GLU A 110 3.78 -8.50 -11.30
N MET A 111 2.66 -9.05 -10.82
CA MET A 111 1.33 -8.48 -11.02
C MET A 111 1.23 -7.07 -10.44
N ASN A 112 1.76 -6.85 -9.25
CA ASN A 112 1.70 -5.56 -8.59
C ASN A 112 2.66 -4.53 -9.20
N GLU A 113 3.90 -4.93 -9.50
CA GLU A 113 4.90 -4.03 -10.09
C GLU A 113 4.55 -3.59 -11.53
N LYS A 114 3.60 -4.27 -12.21
CA LYS A 114 3.03 -3.82 -13.49
C LYS A 114 2.11 -2.61 -13.35
N ILE A 115 1.39 -2.49 -12.23
CA ILE A 115 0.39 -1.43 -12.02
C ILE A 115 0.87 -0.36 -11.03
N ALA A 116 1.91 -0.65 -10.25
CA ALA A 116 2.36 0.17 -9.14
C ALA A 116 3.87 0.44 -9.20
N PRO A 117 4.33 1.69 -8.97
CA PRO A 117 5.75 1.98 -8.93
C PRO A 117 6.45 1.23 -7.78
N LYS A 118 7.65 0.69 -8.04
CA LYS A 118 8.48 0.10 -6.99
C LYS A 118 8.88 1.20 -5.99
N PRO A 119 8.82 0.95 -4.67
CA PRO A 119 9.33 1.90 -3.71
C PRO A 119 10.84 2.02 -3.82
N ASP A 120 11.35 3.21 -3.54
CA ASP A 120 12.78 3.47 -3.42
C ASP A 120 13.34 2.86 -2.13
N LEU A 121 12.52 2.80 -1.07
CA LEU A 121 12.86 2.22 0.22
C LEU A 121 11.71 1.39 0.78
N LEU A 122 12.05 0.25 1.38
CA LEU A 122 11.14 -0.66 2.08
C LEU A 122 11.65 -0.85 3.50
N PHE A 123 10.78 -0.65 4.50
CA PHE A 123 11.06 -0.85 5.92
C PHE A 123 10.01 -1.75 6.57
#